data_AF-A0A1K1SWD8-F1
#
_entry.id   AF-A0A1K1SWD8-F1
#
_cell.length_a   1.000
_cell.length_b   1.000
_cell.length_c   1.000
_cell.angle_alpha   90.00
_cell.angle_beta   90.00
_cell.angle_gamma   90.00
#
_symmetry.space_group_name_H-M   'P 1'
#
loop_
_entity.id
_entity.type
_entity.pdbx_description
1 polymer ?
#
loop_
_entity_poly.entity_id
_entity_poly.type
_entity_poly.pdbx_seq_one_letter_code
_entity_poly.pdbx_strand_id
1 'polypeptide(L)'
;MGGEWKTDDEVRSAADRAARRLIDLFDDEQPDGKWLGSPEAYPNGGGAVLLRGLLDDADKVISLDPQKIIDEFERMKKVGRALDQRTSTDIIDAFRKIDYSVQDWEGDGADAFRHQISMIQAFLGQQAGYLIKTVESLAILLAASVQARRDYVAVADATSAAVAKALQQHADADTKIAISVGASVVSAVLGVATGGAWFTASAGVVIGASSAGLQLAVDGDKFADVASGYKTAKDQVLTSYQDIVRSALVKVQEAERDLLGEKNELFAPMPPSITVTSPTFHYEGFSSVDRPVAEFEPKVDEEHRKLVEQHGPAGLGAADTPIQRRLDG
;
A
#
# COMPACT_ATOMS: atom_id res chain seq x y z
N MET A 1 -5.28 -8.38 20.13
CA MET A 1 -6.64 -8.40 19.54
C MET A 1 -6.74 -9.67 18.72
N GLY A 2 -7.51 -10.67 19.15
CA GLY A 2 -7.68 -11.92 18.40
C GLY A 2 -8.58 -11.67 17.21
N GLY A 3 -8.08 -11.94 16.00
CA GLY A 3 -8.74 -11.60 14.75
C GLY A 3 -10.05 -12.34 14.51
N GLU A 4 -11.05 -11.62 14.01
CA GLU A 4 -12.38 -12.13 13.62
C GLU A 4 -12.34 -12.88 12.27
N TRP A 5 -11.26 -13.62 11.97
CA TRP A 5 -11.06 -14.33 10.70
C TRP A 5 -10.86 -15.83 10.91
N LYS A 6 -11.17 -16.60 9.87
CA LYS A 6 -10.94 -18.05 9.90
C LYS A 6 -9.45 -18.36 9.96
N THR A 7 -9.07 -19.12 10.96
CA THR A 7 -7.69 -19.58 11.16
C THR A 7 -7.28 -20.56 10.08
N ASP A 8 -5.97 -20.72 9.87
CA ASP A 8 -5.45 -21.68 8.88
C ASP A 8 -5.95 -23.11 9.18
N ASP A 9 -6.04 -23.47 10.47
CA ASP A 9 -6.54 -24.76 10.92
C ASP A 9 -8.03 -24.93 10.63
N GLU A 10 -8.85 -23.89 10.82
CA GLU A 10 -10.28 -23.94 10.46
C GLU A 10 -10.48 -24.14 8.95
N VAL A 11 -9.69 -23.45 8.12
CA VAL A 11 -9.77 -23.56 6.66
C VAL A 11 -9.35 -24.95 6.20
N ARG A 12 -8.22 -25.47 6.69
CA ARG A 12 -7.75 -26.83 6.37
C ARG A 12 -8.70 -27.91 6.89
N SER A 13 -9.25 -27.72 8.09
CA SER A 13 -10.23 -28.65 8.65
C SER A 13 -11.51 -28.68 7.82
N ALA A 14 -11.97 -27.55 7.28
CA ALA A 14 -13.13 -27.53 6.38
C ALA A 14 -12.85 -28.28 5.07
N ALA A 15 -11.66 -28.08 4.49
CA ALA A 15 -11.22 -28.81 3.30
C ALA A 15 -11.14 -30.32 3.53
N ASP A 16 -10.52 -30.77 4.63
CA ASP A 16 -10.44 -32.19 5.00
C ASP A 16 -11.83 -32.82 5.19
N ARG A 17 -12.74 -32.13 5.90
CA ARG A 17 -14.13 -32.58 6.06
C ARG A 17 -14.85 -32.74 4.72
N ALA A 18 -14.77 -31.73 3.86
CA ALA A 18 -15.41 -31.77 2.54
C ALA A 18 -14.84 -32.91 1.67
N ALA A 19 -13.51 -33.12 1.70
CA ALA A 19 -12.87 -34.20 0.98
C ALA A 19 -13.34 -35.57 1.45
N ARG A 20 -13.36 -35.80 2.76
CA ARG A 20 -13.83 -37.08 3.35
C ARG A 20 -15.28 -37.37 2.99
N ARG A 21 -16.15 -36.35 3.06
CA ARG A 21 -17.55 -36.48 2.65
C ARG A 21 -17.69 -36.84 1.18
N LEU A 22 -16.94 -36.18 0.30
CA LEU A 22 -16.94 -36.53 -1.13
C LEU A 22 -16.45 -37.97 -1.38
N ILE A 23 -15.46 -38.45 -0.63
CA ILE A 23 -15.01 -39.85 -0.68
C ILE A 23 -16.15 -40.78 -0.25
N ASP A 24 -16.82 -40.49 0.86
CA ASP A 24 -17.94 -41.30 1.35
C ASP A 24 -19.07 -41.40 0.32
N LEU A 25 -19.45 -40.28 -0.32
CA LEU A 25 -20.48 -40.26 -1.36
C LEU A 25 -20.09 -41.11 -2.57
N PHE A 26 -18.84 -41.00 -3.03
CA PHE A 26 -18.36 -41.79 -4.16
C PHE A 26 -18.32 -43.28 -3.87
N ASP A 27 -17.81 -43.66 -2.69
CA ASP A 27 -17.71 -45.07 -2.28
C ASP A 27 -19.12 -45.67 -2.07
N ASP A 28 -20.13 -44.90 -1.65
CA ASP A 28 -21.53 -45.34 -1.56
C ASP A 28 -22.15 -45.60 -2.95
N GLU A 29 -21.83 -44.76 -3.94
CA GLU A 29 -22.26 -44.96 -5.34
C GLU A 29 -21.60 -46.15 -6.04
N GLN A 30 -20.44 -46.61 -5.55
CA GLN A 30 -19.61 -47.66 -6.16
C GLN A 30 -19.41 -48.83 -5.17
N PRO A 31 -20.47 -49.61 -4.85
CA PRO A 31 -20.43 -50.62 -3.79
C PRO A 31 -19.46 -51.78 -4.06
N ASP A 32 -19.09 -52.03 -5.32
CA ASP A 32 -18.23 -53.15 -5.73
C ASP A 32 -16.72 -52.84 -5.66
N GLY A 33 -16.33 -51.64 -5.21
CA GLY A 33 -14.95 -51.32 -4.90
C GLY A 33 -14.79 -49.91 -4.38
N LYS A 34 -14.14 -49.77 -3.21
CA LYS A 34 -13.68 -48.49 -2.66
C LYS A 34 -12.57 -47.89 -3.53
N TRP A 35 -12.94 -47.46 -4.73
CA TRP A 35 -12.04 -46.97 -5.78
C TRP A 35 -11.30 -45.70 -5.34
N LEU A 36 -11.95 -44.83 -4.54
CA LEU A 36 -11.25 -43.75 -3.86
C LEU A 36 -10.60 -44.27 -2.57
N GLY A 37 -11.38 -44.91 -1.70
CA GLY A 37 -10.92 -45.47 -0.43
C GLY A 37 -10.43 -44.42 0.57
N SER A 38 -10.25 -44.84 1.83
CA SER A 38 -9.75 -43.95 2.88
C SER A 38 -8.30 -43.53 2.58
N PRO A 39 -7.95 -42.23 2.69
CA PRO A 39 -6.58 -41.75 2.51
C PRO A 39 -5.57 -42.40 3.46
N GLU A 40 -6.01 -42.80 4.66
CA GLU A 40 -5.17 -43.48 5.65
C GLU A 40 -4.83 -44.91 5.24
N ALA A 41 -5.79 -45.61 4.62
CA ALA A 41 -5.59 -46.97 4.14
C ALA A 41 -4.82 -47.00 2.81
N TYR A 42 -5.02 -45.99 1.96
CA TYR A 42 -4.39 -45.89 0.63
C TYR A 42 -3.77 -44.50 0.42
N PRO A 43 -2.55 -44.24 0.94
CA PRO A 43 -1.91 -42.92 0.91
C PRO A 43 -1.61 -42.35 -0.49
N ASN A 44 -1.61 -43.22 -1.50
CA ASN A 44 -1.42 -42.85 -2.91
C ASN A 44 -2.67 -43.14 -3.76
N GLY A 45 -3.80 -43.48 -3.14
CA GLY A 45 -5.06 -43.78 -3.79
C GLY A 45 -5.84 -42.54 -4.22
N GLY A 46 -6.95 -42.74 -4.91
CA GLY A 46 -7.79 -41.65 -5.40
C GLY A 46 -8.32 -40.74 -4.29
N GLY A 47 -8.69 -41.31 -3.13
CA GLY A 47 -9.13 -40.53 -1.97
C GLY A 47 -8.03 -39.60 -1.42
N ALA A 48 -6.78 -40.06 -1.39
CA ALA A 48 -5.65 -39.23 -0.98
C ALA A 48 -5.35 -38.10 -1.98
N VAL A 49 -5.51 -38.36 -3.28
CA VAL A 49 -5.39 -37.33 -4.33
C VAL A 49 -6.48 -36.27 -4.19
N LEU A 50 -7.73 -36.68 -3.94
CA LEU A 50 -8.84 -35.76 -3.74
C LEU A 50 -8.63 -34.88 -2.49
N LEU A 51 -8.24 -35.49 -1.36
CA LEU A 51 -7.91 -34.77 -0.14
C LEU A 51 -6.80 -33.75 -0.37
N ARG A 52 -5.71 -34.16 -1.04
CA ARG A 52 -4.62 -33.23 -1.36
C ARG A 52 -5.09 -32.08 -2.24
N GLY A 53 -5.92 -32.34 -3.25
CA GLY A 53 -6.45 -31.28 -4.11
C GLY A 53 -7.27 -30.24 -3.35
N LEU A 54 -8.11 -30.66 -2.40
CA LEU A 54 -8.87 -29.74 -1.55
C LEU A 54 -7.97 -28.97 -0.58
N LEU A 55 -6.94 -29.62 -0.02
CA LEU A 55 -5.95 -28.95 0.82
C LEU A 55 -5.11 -27.94 0.03
N ASP A 56 -4.71 -28.25 -1.21
CA ASP A 56 -4.00 -27.33 -2.10
C ASP A 56 -4.88 -26.10 -2.43
N ASP A 57 -6.19 -26.29 -2.52
CA ASP A 57 -7.14 -25.20 -2.71
C ASP A 57 -7.28 -24.33 -1.45
N ALA A 58 -7.33 -24.93 -0.26
CA ALA A 58 -7.26 -24.23 1.02
C ALA A 58 -5.95 -23.42 1.16
N ASP A 59 -4.82 -24.02 0.77
CA ASP A 59 -3.51 -23.39 0.84
C ASP A 59 -3.42 -22.11 -0.03
N LYS A 60 -4.18 -22.03 -1.13
CA LYS A 60 -4.29 -20.81 -1.96
C LYS A 60 -4.96 -19.66 -1.21
N VAL A 61 -6.03 -19.90 -0.45
CA VAL A 61 -6.76 -18.83 0.26
C VAL A 61 -6.06 -18.40 1.55
N ILE A 62 -5.31 -19.29 2.20
CA ILE A 62 -4.50 -18.95 3.39
C ILE A 62 -3.15 -18.31 3.04
N SER A 63 -2.72 -18.38 1.77
CA SER A 63 -1.42 -17.86 1.31
C SER A 63 -1.16 -16.40 1.68
N LEU A 64 -2.23 -15.59 1.77
CA LEU A 64 -2.18 -14.28 2.42
C LEU A 64 -2.58 -14.43 3.89
N ASP A 65 -1.63 -14.08 4.75
CA ASP A 65 -1.77 -14.08 6.20
C ASP A 65 -2.31 -12.70 6.66
N PRO A 66 -3.54 -12.62 7.19
CA PRO A 66 -4.13 -11.38 7.68
C PRO A 66 -3.25 -10.68 8.72
N GLN A 67 -2.58 -11.43 9.60
CA GLN A 67 -1.78 -10.85 10.66
C GLN A 67 -0.53 -10.17 10.09
N LYS A 68 0.16 -10.81 9.14
CA LYS A 68 1.30 -10.18 8.46
C LYS A 68 0.91 -8.92 7.71
N ILE A 69 -0.29 -8.90 7.10
CA ILE A 69 -0.80 -7.70 6.43
C ILE A 69 -1.08 -6.59 7.45
N ILE A 70 -1.67 -6.91 8.61
CA ILE A 70 -1.89 -5.94 9.70
C ILE A 70 -0.57 -5.38 10.21
N ASP A 71 0.43 -6.24 10.44
CA ASP A 71 1.74 -5.83 10.94
C ASP A 71 2.41 -4.87 9.94
N GLU A 72 2.32 -5.17 8.65
CA GLU A 72 2.85 -4.32 7.58
C GLU A 72 2.05 -3.02 7.43
N PHE A 73 0.72 -3.08 7.56
CA PHE A 73 -0.16 -1.91 7.58
C PHE A 73 0.23 -0.95 8.70
N GLU A 74 0.39 -1.44 9.94
CA GLU A 74 0.77 -0.62 11.08
C GLU A 74 2.20 -0.08 10.95
N ARG A 75 3.13 -0.87 10.37
CA ARG A 75 4.48 -0.42 10.05
C ARG A 75 4.45 0.76 9.08
N MET A 76 3.75 0.63 7.95
CA MET A 76 3.67 1.68 6.94
C MET A 76 2.92 2.92 7.44
N LYS A 77 1.86 2.73 8.23
CA LYS A 77 1.14 3.81 8.93
C LYS A 77 2.03 4.60 9.88
N LYS A 78 2.89 3.92 10.65
CA LYS A 78 3.85 4.57 11.54
C LYS A 78 4.83 5.44 10.75
N VAL A 79 5.35 4.93 9.63
CA VAL A 79 6.27 5.69 8.75
C VAL A 79 5.55 6.88 8.10
N GLY A 80 4.34 6.67 7.56
CA GLY A 80 3.56 7.73 6.92
C GLY A 80 3.27 8.89 7.86
N ARG A 81 2.89 8.61 9.12
CA ARG A 81 2.70 9.63 10.16
C ARG A 81 3.97 10.39 10.50
N ALA A 82 5.12 9.71 10.51
CA ALA A 82 6.39 10.36 10.82
C ALA A 82 6.79 11.37 9.72
N LEU A 83 6.37 11.14 8.47
CA LEU A 83 6.67 11.98 7.30
C LEU A 83 5.60 13.03 7.01
N ASP A 84 4.38 12.88 7.55
CA ASP A 84 3.28 13.79 7.30
C ASP A 84 3.49 15.14 8.00
N GLN A 85 3.64 16.19 7.20
CA GLN A 85 3.83 17.57 7.66
C GLN A 85 2.63 18.14 8.43
N ARG A 86 1.47 17.50 8.40
CA ARG A 86 0.28 17.93 9.16
C ARG A 86 0.18 17.32 10.54
N THR A 87 0.86 16.19 10.78
CA THR A 87 0.72 15.42 12.01
C THR A 87 2.04 15.15 12.74
N SER A 88 3.18 15.21 12.04
CA SER A 88 4.50 15.04 12.64
C SER A 88 4.96 16.32 13.33
N THR A 89 4.94 16.33 14.67
CA THR A 89 5.41 17.46 15.49
C THR A 89 6.86 17.80 15.21
N ASP A 90 7.71 16.79 14.99
CA ASP A 90 9.14 16.98 14.75
C ASP A 90 9.38 17.73 13.44
N ILE A 91 8.66 17.37 12.38
CA ILE A 91 8.75 18.05 11.07
C ILE A 91 8.18 19.47 11.16
N ILE A 92 7.02 19.64 11.81
CA ILE A 92 6.41 20.96 12.00
C ILE A 92 7.35 21.89 12.77
N ASP A 93 7.92 21.40 13.87
CA ASP A 93 8.84 22.19 14.71
C ASP A 93 10.16 22.47 13.99
N ALA A 94 10.67 21.54 13.19
CA ALA A 94 11.85 21.76 12.37
C ALA A 94 11.61 22.88 11.35
N PHE A 95 10.52 22.83 10.57
CA PHE A 95 10.21 23.87 9.61
C PHE A 95 9.92 25.21 10.27
N ARG A 96 9.21 25.22 11.41
CA ARG A 96 8.97 26.45 12.17
C ARG A 96 10.27 27.07 12.69
N LYS A 97 11.22 26.27 13.19
CA LYS A 97 12.54 26.76 13.63
C LYS A 97 13.36 27.33 12.48
N ILE A 98 13.32 26.67 11.32
CA ILE A 98 13.99 27.16 10.11
C ILE A 98 13.41 28.52 9.73
N ASP A 99 12.08 28.62 9.63
CA ASP A 99 11.37 29.86 9.28
C ASP A 99 11.74 31.02 10.22
N TYR A 100 11.69 30.79 11.53
CA TYR A 100 12.14 31.78 12.52
C TYR A 100 13.61 32.18 12.39
N SER A 101 14.50 31.24 12.04
CA SER A 101 15.95 31.50 11.98
C SER A 101 16.37 32.29 10.73
N VAL A 102 15.51 32.33 9.71
CA VAL A 102 15.78 32.99 8.42
C VAL A 102 14.78 34.10 8.09
N GLN A 103 13.90 34.46 9.04
CA GLN A 103 12.84 35.45 8.83
C GLN A 103 13.40 36.83 8.42
N ASP A 104 14.57 37.20 8.98
CA ASP A 104 15.23 38.49 8.75
C ASP A 104 16.34 38.41 7.69
N TRP A 105 16.52 37.24 7.04
CA TRP A 105 17.51 37.06 5.98
C TRP A 105 16.90 37.40 4.61
N GLU A 106 17.46 38.40 3.93
CA GLU A 106 16.97 38.87 2.63
C GLU A 106 18.00 38.64 1.50
N GLY A 107 17.57 38.77 0.24
CA GLY A 107 18.39 38.65 -0.96
C GLY A 107 18.39 37.26 -1.62
N ASP A 108 19.04 37.15 -2.78
CA ASP A 108 19.01 35.97 -3.66
C ASP A 108 19.43 34.66 -2.97
N GLY A 109 20.35 34.74 -2.00
CA GLY A 109 20.77 33.59 -1.21
C GLY A 109 19.67 33.09 -0.25
N ALA A 110 18.91 34.01 0.34
CA ALA A 110 17.77 33.66 1.19
C ALA A 110 16.64 33.04 0.35
N ASP A 111 16.41 33.54 -0.85
CA ASP A 111 15.40 33.00 -1.77
C ASP A 111 15.76 31.59 -2.27
N ALA A 112 17.03 31.35 -2.61
CA ALA A 112 17.52 30.02 -2.94
C ALA A 112 17.37 29.03 -1.75
N PHE A 113 17.68 29.48 -0.53
CA PHE A 113 17.48 28.66 0.67
C PHE A 113 16.00 28.35 0.92
N ARG A 114 15.11 29.34 0.86
CA ARG A 114 13.65 29.14 0.98
C ARG A 114 13.11 28.19 -0.10
N HIS A 115 13.62 28.31 -1.33
CA HIS A 115 13.29 27.39 -2.41
C HIS A 115 13.70 25.95 -2.09
N GLN A 116 14.92 25.73 -1.57
CA GLN A 116 15.37 24.41 -1.11
C GLN A 116 14.47 23.84 -0.01
N ILE A 117 14.04 24.66 0.97
CA ILE A 117 13.11 24.25 2.03
C ILE A 117 11.74 23.84 1.44
N SER A 118 11.22 24.61 0.48
CA SER A 118 9.98 24.27 -0.24
C SER A 118 10.10 22.94 -0.99
N MET A 119 11.26 22.66 -1.63
CA MET A 119 11.51 21.36 -2.26
C MET A 119 11.53 20.20 -1.26
N ILE A 120 12.11 20.39 -0.07
CA ILE A 120 12.08 19.37 1.01
C ILE A 120 10.64 19.12 1.47
N GLN A 121 9.83 20.17 1.62
CA GLN A 121 8.40 20.05 1.94
C GLN A 121 7.64 19.30 0.85
N ALA A 122 7.85 19.64 -0.43
CA ALA A 122 7.22 18.92 -1.54
C ALA A 122 7.60 17.43 -1.53
N PHE A 123 8.89 17.12 -1.35
CA PHE A 123 9.40 15.76 -1.25
C PHE A 123 8.73 14.95 -0.12
N LEU A 124 8.71 15.50 1.10
CA LEU A 124 8.08 14.83 2.24
C LEU A 124 6.58 14.60 2.01
N GLY A 125 5.89 15.56 1.39
CA GLY A 125 4.48 15.45 1.03
C GLY A 125 4.23 14.34 0.00
N GLN A 126 5.08 14.23 -1.03
CA GLN A 126 5.04 13.16 -2.02
C GLN A 126 5.26 11.78 -1.37
N GLN A 127 6.31 11.64 -0.54
CA GLN A 127 6.58 10.38 0.17
C GLN A 127 5.40 9.96 1.07
N ALA A 128 4.81 10.89 1.82
CA ALA A 128 3.63 10.63 2.62
C ALA A 128 2.43 10.19 1.75
N GLY A 129 2.23 10.82 0.58
CA GLY A 129 1.19 10.47 -0.38
C GLY A 129 1.35 9.05 -0.94
N TYR A 130 2.56 8.62 -1.29
CA TYR A 130 2.81 7.26 -1.77
C TYR A 130 2.58 6.21 -0.69
N LEU A 131 2.99 6.50 0.55
CA LEU A 131 2.74 5.60 1.69
C LEU A 131 1.24 5.41 1.95
N ILE A 132 0.41 6.45 1.77
CA ILE A 132 -1.04 6.33 1.89
C ILE A 132 -1.59 5.33 0.86
N LYS A 133 -1.15 5.40 -0.42
CA LYS A 133 -1.56 4.45 -1.46
C LYS A 133 -1.17 3.00 -1.11
N THR A 134 0.00 2.79 -0.53
CA THR A 134 0.43 1.47 -0.05
C THR A 134 -0.43 0.98 1.11
N VAL A 135 -0.72 1.83 2.09
CA VAL A 135 -1.56 1.50 3.25
C VAL A 135 -2.99 1.17 2.82
N GLU A 136 -3.56 1.90 1.86
CA GLU A 136 -4.85 1.57 1.23
C GLU A 136 -4.84 0.19 0.57
N SER A 137 -3.77 -0.13 -0.16
CA SER A 137 -3.63 -1.43 -0.83
C SER A 137 -3.52 -2.58 0.17
N LEU A 138 -2.80 -2.37 1.28
CA LEU A 138 -2.74 -3.34 2.39
C LEU A 138 -4.11 -3.54 3.06
N ALA A 139 -4.90 -2.48 3.22
CA ALA A 139 -6.27 -2.59 3.73
C ALA A 139 -7.16 -3.44 2.80
N ILE A 140 -7.05 -3.26 1.48
CA ILE A 140 -7.74 -4.07 0.47
C ILE A 140 -7.28 -5.53 0.49
N LEU A 141 -5.99 -5.79 0.72
CA LEU A 141 -5.47 -7.16 0.83
C LEU A 141 -5.92 -7.85 2.12
N LEU A 142 -5.92 -7.13 3.25
CA LEU A 142 -6.43 -7.64 4.52
C LEU A 142 -7.90 -8.05 4.36
N ALA A 143 -8.67 -7.15 3.78
CA ALA A 143 -10.05 -7.37 3.39
C ALA A 143 -10.25 -8.66 2.58
N ALA A 144 -9.54 -8.76 1.46
CA ALA A 144 -9.63 -9.90 0.57
C ALA A 144 -9.27 -11.22 1.29
N SER A 145 -8.20 -11.20 2.10
CA SER A 145 -7.73 -12.40 2.80
C SER A 145 -8.73 -12.94 3.82
N VAL A 146 -9.37 -12.05 4.59
CA VAL A 146 -10.41 -12.43 5.56
C VAL A 146 -11.63 -12.99 4.85
N GLN A 147 -12.06 -12.33 3.76
CA GLN A 147 -13.25 -12.75 3.03
C GLN A 147 -13.04 -14.07 2.29
N ALA A 148 -11.92 -14.24 1.59
CA ALA A 148 -11.61 -15.47 0.85
C ALA A 148 -11.59 -16.70 1.77
N ARG A 149 -11.04 -16.56 2.99
CA ARG A 149 -11.06 -17.64 3.99
C ARG A 149 -12.48 -17.98 4.45
N ARG A 150 -13.34 -16.98 4.67
CA ARG A 150 -14.76 -17.18 5.05
C ARG A 150 -15.54 -17.84 3.92
N ASP A 151 -15.42 -17.33 2.69
CA ASP A 151 -16.13 -17.85 1.52
C ASP A 151 -15.70 -19.28 1.20
N TYR A 152 -14.40 -19.58 1.27
CA TYR A 152 -13.91 -20.94 1.07
C TYR A 152 -14.46 -21.92 2.11
N VAL A 153 -14.45 -21.56 3.39
CA VAL A 153 -15.05 -22.39 4.46
C VAL A 153 -16.53 -22.63 4.18
N ALA A 154 -17.28 -21.60 3.76
CA ALA A 154 -18.68 -21.74 3.40
C ALA A 154 -18.88 -22.71 2.21
N VAL A 155 -18.04 -22.64 1.18
CA VAL A 155 -18.05 -23.59 0.05
C VAL A 155 -17.81 -25.03 0.53
N ALA A 156 -16.81 -25.25 1.38
CA ALA A 156 -16.48 -26.57 1.92
C ALA A 156 -17.59 -27.14 2.82
N ASP A 157 -18.18 -26.30 3.68
CA ASP A 157 -19.29 -26.70 4.55
C ASP A 157 -20.56 -26.98 3.73
N ALA A 158 -20.88 -26.19 2.72
CA ALA A 158 -22.01 -26.44 1.81
C ALA A 158 -21.81 -27.72 0.97
N THR A 159 -20.58 -28.01 0.56
CA THR A 159 -20.24 -29.28 -0.10
C THR A 159 -20.49 -30.46 0.83
N SER A 160 -20.09 -30.34 2.11
CA SER A 160 -20.34 -31.36 3.12
C SER A 160 -21.84 -31.56 3.38
N ALA A 161 -22.62 -30.47 3.39
CA ALA A 161 -24.07 -30.49 3.54
C ALA A 161 -24.76 -31.15 2.33
N ALA A 162 -24.31 -30.85 1.11
CA ALA A 162 -24.81 -31.44 -0.12
C ALA A 162 -24.61 -32.96 -0.15
N VAL A 163 -23.42 -33.43 0.25
CA VAL A 163 -23.16 -34.86 0.43
C VAL A 163 -24.11 -35.47 1.45
N ALA A 164 -24.30 -34.83 2.62
CA ALA A 164 -25.17 -35.37 3.66
C ALA A 164 -26.63 -35.46 3.19
N LYS A 165 -27.07 -34.53 2.34
CA LYS A 165 -28.38 -34.56 1.69
C LYS A 165 -28.48 -35.68 0.65
N ALA A 166 -27.48 -35.85 -0.21
CA ALA A 166 -27.41 -36.92 -1.21
C ALA A 166 -27.45 -38.32 -0.57
N LEU A 167 -26.72 -38.50 0.54
CA LEU A 167 -26.73 -39.72 1.36
C LEU A 167 -28.00 -39.88 2.23
N GLN A 168 -29.00 -39.00 2.07
CA GLN A 168 -30.25 -38.98 2.83
C GLN A 168 -30.08 -38.90 4.36
N GLN A 169 -28.91 -38.48 4.84
CA GLN A 169 -28.63 -38.31 6.27
C GLN A 169 -29.30 -37.04 6.80
N HIS A 170 -29.42 -36.00 5.98
CA HIS A 170 -30.06 -34.72 6.31
C HIS A 170 -30.76 -34.10 5.08
N ALA A 171 -32.04 -34.44 4.87
CA ALA A 171 -32.81 -33.98 3.71
C ALA A 171 -32.98 -32.44 3.62
N ASP A 172 -32.98 -31.75 4.77
CA ASP A 172 -33.17 -30.29 4.88
C ASP A 172 -31.86 -29.51 5.01
N ALA A 173 -30.71 -30.11 4.72
CA ALA A 173 -29.42 -29.43 4.84
C ALA A 173 -29.30 -28.25 3.86
N ASP A 174 -28.85 -27.09 4.34
CA ASP A 174 -28.66 -25.90 3.50
C ASP A 174 -27.41 -26.05 2.64
N THR A 175 -27.62 -26.05 1.32
CA THR A 175 -26.57 -26.20 0.30
C THR A 175 -26.24 -24.90 -0.41
N LYS A 176 -26.91 -23.80 -0.03
CA LYS A 176 -26.72 -22.49 -0.63
C LYS A 176 -25.62 -21.72 0.07
N ILE A 177 -24.84 -21.02 -0.73
CA ILE A 177 -23.74 -20.18 -0.29
C ILE A 177 -23.90 -18.80 -0.91
N ALA A 178 -23.88 -17.78 -0.07
CA ALA A 178 -23.73 -16.41 -0.52
C ALA A 178 -22.24 -16.08 -0.56
N ILE A 179 -21.65 -16.09 -1.74
CA ILE A 179 -20.29 -15.61 -1.95
C ILE A 179 -20.36 -14.10 -2.10
N SER A 180 -19.74 -13.37 -1.18
CA SER A 180 -19.58 -11.93 -1.32
C SER A 180 -18.54 -11.63 -2.40
N VAL A 181 -19.00 -11.42 -3.64
CA VAL A 181 -18.13 -11.00 -4.74
C VAL A 181 -17.91 -9.50 -4.63
N GLY A 182 -16.67 -9.12 -4.29
CA GLY A 182 -16.25 -7.72 -4.19
C GLY A 182 -16.87 -6.94 -3.04
N ALA A 183 -17.64 -7.57 -2.14
CA ALA A 183 -18.42 -6.89 -1.13
C ALA A 183 -17.77 -6.97 0.26
N SER A 184 -17.72 -5.82 0.93
CA SER A 184 -17.84 -5.71 2.39
C SER A 184 -16.58 -5.99 3.21
N VAL A 185 -15.57 -5.14 3.06
CA VAL A 185 -14.59 -4.97 4.15
C VAL A 185 -14.58 -3.54 4.65
N VAL A 186 -15.74 -3.22 5.21
CA VAL A 186 -15.90 -2.03 6.03
C VAL A 186 -15.44 -2.37 7.45
N SER A 187 -15.86 -3.48 8.06
CA SER A 187 -15.62 -3.73 9.49
C SER A 187 -14.17 -4.04 9.89
N ALA A 188 -13.47 -4.93 9.17
CA ALA A 188 -12.09 -5.29 9.51
C ALA A 188 -11.11 -4.13 9.25
N VAL A 189 -11.34 -3.35 8.19
CA VAL A 189 -10.57 -2.14 7.89
C VAL A 189 -10.91 -1.03 8.88
N LEU A 190 -12.18 -0.80 9.22
CA LEU A 190 -12.58 0.20 10.22
C LEU A 190 -11.99 -0.09 11.60
N GLY A 191 -11.90 -1.36 12.03
CA GLY A 191 -11.28 -1.74 13.29
C GLY A 191 -9.81 -1.31 13.38
N VAL A 192 -9.06 -1.40 12.27
CA VAL A 192 -7.63 -1.04 12.19
C VAL A 192 -7.44 0.46 11.84
N ALA A 193 -8.41 1.06 11.15
CA ALA A 193 -8.39 2.45 10.67
C ALA A 193 -8.75 3.51 11.72
N THR A 194 -9.30 3.14 12.89
CA THR A 194 -9.76 4.06 13.95
C THR A 194 -8.67 4.93 14.60
N GLY A 195 -7.45 4.95 14.05
CA GLY A 195 -6.31 5.63 14.63
C GLY A 195 -6.07 7.10 14.26
N GLY A 196 -6.71 7.71 13.25
CA GLY A 196 -6.55 9.16 12.99
C GLY A 196 -6.94 9.71 11.62
N ALA A 197 -7.06 11.04 11.56
CA ALA A 197 -7.55 11.83 10.41
C ALA A 197 -6.80 11.59 9.08
N TRP A 198 -5.52 11.22 9.16
CA TRP A 198 -4.61 10.96 8.04
C TRP A 198 -5.08 9.80 7.11
N PHE A 199 -5.85 8.83 7.64
CA PHE A 199 -6.39 7.69 6.88
C PHE A 199 -7.90 7.77 6.65
N THR A 200 -8.63 8.56 7.44
CA THR A 200 -10.10 8.67 7.28
C THR A 200 -10.51 9.38 5.99
N ALA A 201 -9.65 10.23 5.41
CA ALA A 201 -9.92 10.87 4.13
C ALA A 201 -9.84 9.89 2.94
N SER A 202 -9.00 8.85 3.05
CA SER A 202 -8.85 7.78 2.05
C SER A 202 -9.74 6.57 2.31
N ALA A 203 -10.20 6.36 3.54
CA ALA A 203 -11.13 5.28 3.89
C ALA A 203 -12.44 5.31 3.06
N GLY A 204 -12.86 6.49 2.59
CA GLY A 204 -13.99 6.64 1.65
C GLY A 204 -13.78 5.92 0.30
N VAL A 205 -12.53 5.64 -0.09
CA VAL A 205 -12.17 4.95 -1.34
C VAL A 205 -12.22 3.43 -1.19
N VAL A 206 -12.04 2.90 0.03
CA VAL A 206 -12.17 1.46 0.33
C VAL A 206 -13.65 1.05 0.39
N ILE A 207 -14.55 2.00 0.65
CA ILE A 207 -15.99 1.80 0.72
C ILE A 207 -16.60 2.01 -0.68
N GLY A 208 -16.43 1.01 -1.55
CA GLY A 208 -16.95 1.15 -2.91
C GLY A 208 -16.85 -0.11 -3.76
N ALA A 209 -17.46 -1.22 -3.35
CA ALA A 209 -17.81 -2.30 -4.27
C ALA A 209 -18.95 -3.20 -3.72
N SER A 210 -19.90 -3.44 -4.62
CA SER A 210 -21.19 -4.15 -4.62
C SER A 210 -21.54 -5.12 -3.48
N SER A 211 -22.68 -4.89 -2.83
CA SER A 211 -23.34 -5.75 -1.83
C SER A 211 -24.22 -6.88 -2.42
N ALA A 212 -24.07 -7.22 -3.70
CA ALA A 212 -24.82 -8.32 -4.31
C ALA A 212 -23.97 -9.59 -4.22
N GLY A 213 -24.06 -10.31 -3.09
CA GLY A 213 -23.45 -11.64 -2.98
C GLY A 213 -24.00 -12.55 -4.07
N LEU A 214 -23.12 -13.25 -4.78
CA LEU A 214 -23.50 -14.31 -5.70
C LEU A 214 -24.01 -15.47 -4.85
N GLN A 215 -25.29 -15.79 -4.99
CA GLN A 215 -25.84 -17.02 -4.44
C GLN A 215 -25.46 -18.17 -5.36
N LEU A 216 -24.55 -19.02 -4.90
CA LEU A 216 -24.29 -20.32 -5.52
C LEU A 216 -24.96 -21.41 -4.69
N ALA A 217 -25.21 -22.55 -5.31
CA ALA A 217 -25.66 -23.74 -4.62
C ALA A 217 -24.73 -24.88 -4.99
N VAL A 218 -24.28 -25.62 -3.99
CA VAL A 218 -23.62 -26.91 -4.20
C VAL A 218 -24.71 -27.95 -4.00
N ASP A 219 -25.47 -28.29 -5.04
CA ASP A 219 -26.58 -29.24 -4.94
C ASP A 219 -26.40 -30.38 -5.94
N GLY A 220 -26.97 -31.53 -5.63
CA GLY A 220 -26.86 -32.72 -6.45
C GLY A 220 -27.07 -33.98 -5.64
N ASP A 221 -27.59 -35.01 -6.31
CA ASP A 221 -27.86 -36.32 -5.69
C ASP A 221 -26.69 -37.30 -5.89
N LYS A 222 -25.68 -36.89 -6.68
CA LYS A 222 -24.53 -37.72 -7.03
C LYS A 222 -23.20 -37.01 -6.81
N PHE A 223 -22.14 -37.79 -6.62
CA PHE A 223 -20.77 -37.34 -6.45
C PHE A 223 -20.35 -36.36 -7.55
N ALA A 224 -20.61 -36.70 -8.81
CA ALA A 224 -20.21 -35.86 -9.94
C ALA A 224 -20.86 -34.47 -9.90
N ASP A 225 -22.13 -34.39 -9.48
CA ASP A 225 -22.88 -33.15 -9.39
C ASP A 225 -22.36 -32.28 -8.23
N VAL A 226 -22.20 -32.88 -7.04
CA VAL A 226 -21.67 -32.20 -5.86
C VAL A 226 -20.23 -31.73 -6.08
N ALA A 227 -19.39 -32.56 -6.69
CA ALA A 227 -18.00 -32.20 -7.01
C ALA A 227 -17.92 -31.09 -8.06
N SER A 228 -18.82 -31.08 -9.05
CA SER A 228 -18.94 -29.99 -10.04
C SER A 228 -19.40 -28.69 -9.40
N GLY A 229 -20.36 -28.76 -8.48
CA GLY A 229 -20.84 -27.63 -7.68
C GLY A 229 -19.72 -27.04 -6.81
N TYR A 230 -18.98 -27.89 -6.08
CA TYR A 230 -17.79 -27.48 -5.34
C TYR A 230 -16.77 -26.78 -6.25
N LYS A 231 -16.43 -27.39 -7.38
CA LYS A 231 -15.44 -26.83 -8.32
C LYS A 231 -15.86 -25.44 -8.79
N THR A 232 -17.11 -25.29 -9.24
CA THR A 232 -17.65 -24.01 -9.74
C THR A 232 -17.61 -22.94 -8.65
N ALA A 233 -18.07 -23.28 -7.45
CA ALA A 233 -18.09 -22.35 -6.34
C ALA A 233 -16.69 -21.94 -5.89
N LYS A 234 -15.77 -22.91 -5.79
CA LYS A 234 -14.37 -22.66 -5.48
C LYS A 234 -13.71 -21.77 -6.52
N ASP A 235 -13.87 -22.08 -7.81
CA ASP A 235 -13.25 -21.31 -8.89
C ASP A 235 -13.75 -19.87 -8.88
N GLN A 236 -15.02 -19.64 -8.54
CA GLN A 236 -15.57 -18.29 -8.34
C GLN A 236 -14.92 -17.56 -7.16
N VAL A 237 -14.74 -18.21 -6.01
CA VAL A 237 -14.03 -17.62 -4.85
C VAL A 237 -12.60 -17.26 -5.22
N LEU A 238 -11.86 -18.20 -5.83
CA LEU A 238 -10.46 -17.99 -6.19
C LEU A 238 -10.28 -16.91 -7.25
N THR A 239 -11.14 -16.87 -8.28
CA THR A 239 -11.09 -15.83 -9.32
C THR A 239 -11.36 -14.46 -8.74
N SER A 240 -12.42 -14.33 -7.94
CA SER A 240 -12.79 -13.06 -7.30
C SER A 240 -11.66 -12.57 -6.39
N TYR A 241 -11.04 -13.48 -5.64
CA TYR A 241 -9.91 -13.18 -4.77
C TYR A 241 -8.66 -12.74 -5.56
N GLN A 242 -8.32 -13.46 -6.64
CA GLN A 242 -7.18 -13.12 -7.51
C GLN A 242 -7.34 -11.75 -8.17
N ASP A 243 -8.55 -11.38 -8.59
CA ASP A 243 -8.81 -10.08 -9.20
C ASP A 243 -8.65 -8.93 -8.20
N ILE A 244 -9.08 -9.12 -6.95
CA ILE A 244 -8.85 -8.12 -5.88
C ILE A 244 -7.36 -7.97 -5.59
N VAL A 245 -6.63 -9.07 -5.46
CA VAL A 245 -5.17 -9.05 -5.23
C VAL A 245 -4.46 -8.36 -6.40
N ARG A 246 -4.83 -8.67 -7.65
CA ARG A 246 -4.27 -8.03 -8.84
C ARG A 246 -4.54 -6.53 -8.85
N SER A 247 -5.76 -6.10 -8.53
CA SER A 247 -6.12 -4.69 -8.47
C SER A 247 -5.31 -3.93 -7.42
N ALA A 248 -5.12 -4.51 -6.22
CA ALA A 248 -4.28 -3.92 -5.18
C ALA A 248 -2.82 -3.83 -5.62
N LEU A 249 -2.28 -4.87 -6.26
CA LEU A 249 -0.91 -4.86 -6.77
C LEU A 249 -0.68 -3.80 -7.85
N VAL A 250 -1.62 -3.63 -8.77
CA VAL A 250 -1.53 -2.59 -9.82
C VAL A 250 -1.43 -1.20 -9.19
N LYS A 251 -2.22 -0.91 -8.15
CA LYS A 251 -2.15 0.38 -7.44
C LYS A 251 -0.77 0.63 -6.81
N VAL A 252 -0.17 -0.40 -6.23
CA VAL A 252 1.18 -0.31 -5.65
C VAL A 252 2.24 -0.10 -6.74
N GLN A 253 2.14 -0.84 -7.85
CA GLN A 253 3.05 -0.70 -9.00
C GLN A 253 2.95 0.67 -9.67
N GLU A 254 1.74 1.22 -9.78
CA GLU A 254 1.53 2.59 -10.27
C GLU A 254 2.17 3.61 -9.32
N ALA A 255 1.99 3.45 -8.01
CA ALA A 255 2.64 4.31 -7.02
C ALA A 255 4.18 4.23 -7.10
N GLU A 256 4.75 3.03 -7.28
CA GLU A 256 6.18 2.84 -7.46
C GLU A 256 6.69 3.47 -8.77
N ARG A 257 5.97 3.26 -9.88
CA ARG A 257 6.32 3.85 -11.18
C ARG A 257 6.29 5.37 -11.12
N ASP A 258 5.27 5.93 -10.50
CA ASP A 258 5.14 7.38 -10.32
C ASP A 258 6.32 7.90 -9.48
N LEU A 259 6.65 7.23 -8.37
CA LEU A 259 7.79 7.57 -7.51
C LEU A 259 9.13 7.51 -8.25
N LEU A 260 9.37 6.48 -9.07
CA LEU A 260 10.60 6.32 -9.85
C LEU A 260 10.66 7.28 -11.05
N GLY A 261 9.50 7.70 -11.57
CA GLY A 261 9.38 8.62 -12.70
C GLY A 261 9.51 10.09 -12.30
N GLU A 262 9.29 10.42 -11.02
CA GLU A 262 9.48 11.76 -10.49
C GLU A 262 10.97 12.13 -10.48
N LYS A 263 11.35 13.08 -11.34
CA LYS A 263 12.62 13.80 -11.19
C LYS A 263 12.53 14.65 -9.94
N ASN A 264 13.07 14.17 -8.83
CA ASN A 264 13.09 14.95 -7.61
C ASN A 264 14.12 16.08 -7.73
N GLU A 265 13.62 17.30 -7.91
CA GLU A 265 14.44 18.52 -8.00
C GLU A 265 15.28 18.73 -6.73
N LEU A 266 14.87 18.12 -5.60
CA LEU A 266 15.66 18.10 -4.36
C LEU A 266 17.09 17.57 -4.54
N PHE A 267 17.28 16.60 -5.44
CA PHE A 267 18.60 16.02 -5.72
C PHE A 267 19.33 16.72 -6.86
N ALA A 268 18.67 17.67 -7.54
CA ALA A 268 19.36 18.50 -8.50
C ALA A 268 20.35 19.41 -7.75
N PRO A 269 21.60 19.54 -8.25
CA PRO A 269 22.52 20.50 -7.66
C PRO A 269 21.88 21.88 -7.71
N MET A 270 21.83 22.57 -6.57
CA MET A 270 21.37 23.96 -6.53
C MET A 270 22.15 24.76 -7.57
N PRO A 271 21.48 25.57 -8.42
CA PRO A 271 22.19 26.44 -9.33
C PRO A 271 23.13 27.31 -8.48
N PRO A 272 24.41 27.43 -8.86
CA PRO A 272 25.37 28.23 -8.10
C PRO A 272 24.86 29.66 -8.07
N SER A 273 24.23 30.06 -6.97
CA SER A 273 23.64 31.38 -6.83
C SER A 273 24.73 32.42 -6.58
N ILE A 274 25.87 31.98 -6.05
CA ILE A 274 26.99 32.81 -5.66
C ILE A 274 28.26 32.04 -5.95
N THR A 275 28.90 32.33 -7.08
CA THR A 275 30.35 32.13 -7.10
C THR A 275 30.91 33.41 -6.50
N VAL A 276 31.57 33.34 -5.33
CA VAL A 276 32.24 34.51 -4.73
C VAL A 276 33.26 35.12 -5.70
N THR A 277 33.72 34.32 -6.67
CA THR A 277 34.59 34.71 -7.78
C THR A 277 33.84 35.07 -9.07
N SER A 278 32.50 35.10 -9.06
CA SER A 278 31.71 35.51 -10.22
C SER A 278 31.68 37.03 -10.31
N PRO A 279 31.84 37.61 -11.51
CA PRO A 279 31.60 39.04 -11.73
C PRO A 279 30.14 39.46 -11.48
N THR A 280 29.21 38.52 -11.28
CA THR A 280 27.81 38.75 -10.90
C THR A 280 27.57 38.69 -9.38
N PHE A 281 28.63 38.56 -8.57
CA PHE A 281 28.50 38.53 -7.12
C PHE A 281 28.38 39.95 -6.56
N HIS A 282 27.27 40.24 -5.90
CA HIS A 282 27.01 41.53 -5.26
C HIS A 282 27.11 41.40 -3.74
N TYR A 283 28.17 41.96 -3.14
CA TYR A 283 28.40 41.98 -1.69
C TYR A 283 27.29 42.71 -0.92
N GLU A 284 26.59 43.63 -1.58
CA GLU A 284 25.51 44.43 -1.00
C GLU A 284 24.31 43.57 -0.56
N GLY A 285 24.11 42.38 -1.17
CA GLY A 285 23.09 41.42 -0.74
C GLY A 285 23.42 40.66 0.56
N PHE A 286 24.63 40.84 1.10
CA PHE A 286 25.09 40.23 2.36
C PHE A 286 25.34 41.26 3.47
N SER A 287 25.41 42.54 3.12
CA SER A 287 25.56 43.63 4.08
C SER A 287 24.20 44.08 4.60
N SER A 288 24.01 44.02 5.91
CA SER A 288 22.95 44.79 6.58
C SER A 288 23.59 45.96 7.31
N VAL A 289 22.80 46.98 7.67
CA VAL A 289 23.27 48.10 8.51
C VAL A 289 23.85 47.58 9.83
N ASP A 290 23.36 46.43 10.31
CA ASP A 290 23.76 45.80 11.57
C ASP A 290 24.94 44.83 11.45
N ARG A 291 25.36 44.47 10.22
CA ARG A 291 26.55 43.64 9.95
C ARG A 291 27.28 44.09 8.68
N PRO A 292 28.27 44.99 8.82
CA PRO A 292 29.06 45.45 7.69
C PRO A 292 29.95 44.33 7.12
N VAL A 293 30.28 44.42 5.82
CA VAL A 293 31.05 43.39 5.08
C VAL A 293 32.41 43.07 5.74
N ALA A 294 32.98 44.03 6.47
CA ALA A 294 34.23 43.87 7.22
C ALA A 294 34.18 42.84 8.35
N GLU A 295 32.99 42.39 8.76
CA GLU A 295 32.81 41.33 9.77
C GLU A 295 32.88 39.90 9.19
N PHE A 296 32.88 39.75 7.86
CA PHE A 296 33.08 38.46 7.21
C PHE A 296 34.57 38.08 7.14
N GLU A 297 34.87 36.84 6.72
CA GLU A 297 36.25 36.37 6.64
C GLU A 297 37.16 37.34 5.85
N PRO A 298 38.44 37.51 6.24
CA PRO A 298 39.34 38.51 5.63
C PRO A 298 39.45 38.44 4.10
N LYS A 299 39.22 37.26 3.51
CA LYS A 299 39.21 37.05 2.06
C LYS A 299 38.03 37.73 1.35
N VAL A 300 36.89 37.84 2.01
CA VAL A 300 35.66 38.49 1.51
C VAL A 300 35.88 39.99 1.42
N ASP A 301 36.50 40.57 2.46
CA ASP A 301 36.88 41.99 2.47
C ASP A 301 38.01 42.32 1.48
N GLU A 302 38.96 41.40 1.27
CA GLU A 302 40.02 41.56 0.27
C GLU A 302 39.46 41.64 -1.16
N GLU A 303 38.54 40.74 -1.52
CA GLU A 303 37.91 40.73 -2.84
C GLU A 303 36.94 41.91 -3.03
N HIS A 304 36.19 42.30 -2.00
CA HIS A 304 35.36 43.51 -2.02
C HIS A 304 36.21 44.78 -2.28
N ARG A 305 37.37 44.91 -1.62
CA ARG A 305 38.30 46.02 -1.85
C ARG A 305 38.87 46.04 -3.26
N LYS A 306 39.27 44.89 -3.81
CA LYS A 306 39.72 44.79 -5.21
C LYS A 306 38.67 45.30 -6.20
N LEU A 307 37.40 44.99 -5.94
CA LEU A 307 36.29 45.37 -6.81
C LEU A 307 36.02 46.89 -6.77
N VAL A 308 36.03 47.48 -5.57
CA VAL A 308 35.90 48.93 -5.37
C VAL A 308 37.09 49.69 -5.97
N GLU A 309 38.30 49.14 -5.86
CA GLU A 309 39.51 49.72 -6.48
C GLU A 309 39.45 49.68 -8.01
N GLN A 310 38.90 48.63 -8.61
CA GLN A 310 38.80 48.48 -10.08
C GLN A 310 37.68 49.29 -10.71
N HIS A 311 36.55 49.49 -10.01
CA HIS A 311 35.33 50.07 -10.60
C HIS A 311 34.83 51.34 -9.90
N GLY A 312 35.50 51.77 -8.83
CA GLY A 312 35.10 52.92 -8.01
C GLY A 312 33.84 52.65 -7.17
N PRO A 313 33.52 53.53 -6.20
CA PRO A 313 32.36 53.34 -5.32
C PRO A 313 31.01 53.34 -6.04
N ALA A 314 30.94 53.93 -7.25
CA ALA A 314 29.73 54.01 -8.08
C ALA A 314 29.58 52.83 -9.07
N GLY A 315 30.61 51.99 -9.22
CA GLY A 315 30.62 50.88 -10.18
C GLY A 315 29.83 49.64 -9.72
N LEU A 316 29.37 49.62 -8.47
CA LEU A 316 28.64 48.49 -7.88
C LEU A 316 27.15 48.44 -8.27
N GLY A 317 26.59 49.54 -8.81
CA GLY A 317 25.16 49.63 -9.16
C GLY A 317 24.83 50.25 -10.53
N ALA A 318 25.81 50.48 -11.41
CA ALA A 318 25.56 51.12 -12.70
C ALA A 318 25.19 50.09 -13.79
N ALA A 319 23.98 50.21 -14.34
CA ALA A 319 23.42 49.34 -15.40
C ALA A 319 24.20 49.33 -16.73
N ASP A 320 25.30 50.07 -16.86
CA ASP A 320 25.99 50.31 -18.13
C ASP A 320 27.48 49.92 -18.07
N THR A 321 27.79 48.88 -17.31
CA THR A 321 29.11 48.27 -17.36
C THR A 321 29.34 47.61 -18.73
N PRO A 322 30.60 47.52 -19.21
CA PRO A 322 30.93 46.76 -20.42
C PRO A 322 30.46 45.29 -20.41
N ILE A 323 30.08 44.80 -19.23
CA ILE A 323 29.61 43.44 -18.96
C ILE A 323 28.09 43.35 -19.15
N GLN A 324 27.30 44.35 -18.74
CA GLN A 324 25.86 44.43 -19.08
C GLN A 324 25.64 44.45 -20.60
N ARG A 325 26.45 45.22 -21.34
CA ARG A 325 26.39 45.26 -22.82
C ARG A 325 26.72 43.94 -23.52
N ARG A 326 27.31 42.96 -22.83
CA ARG A 326 27.52 41.59 -23.37
C ARG A 326 26.40 40.63 -23.02
N LEU A 327 25.54 40.96 -22.05
CA LEU A 327 24.42 40.13 -21.64
C LEU A 327 23.11 40.52 -22.35
N ASP A 328 22.97 41.79 -22.78
CA ASP A 328 21.81 42.27 -23.54
C ASP A 328 21.89 42.04 -25.07
N GLY A 329 23.01 41.49 -25.57
CA GLY A 329 23.22 41.14 -26.99
C GLY A 329 24.55 41.62 -27.56
#